data_AF-I2Q3T9-F1
#
_entry.id   AF-I2Q3T9-F1
#
_cell.length_a   1.000
_cell.length_b   1.000
_cell.length_c   1.000
_cell.angle_alpha   90.00
_cell.angle_beta   90.00
_cell.angle_gamma   90.00
#
_symmetry.space_group_name_H-M   'P 1'
#
loop_
_entity.id
_entity.type
_entity.pdbx_description
1 polymer ?
#
loop_
_entity_poly.entity_id
_entity_poly.type
_entity_poly.pdbx_seq_one_letter_code
_entity_poly.pdbx_strand_id
1 'polypeptide(L)' 'MKIDDPKRLSVTAKMADAKELCLARLRAVPRERRDSVADAIMALAEPEWWERRQKGADVFLLILELRKSEALQIIQEATK' A
#
# COMPACT_ATOMS: atom_id res chain seq x y z
N MET A 1 -20.98 -15.06 24.66
CA MET A 1 -21.55 -14.49 23.42
C MET A 1 -20.39 -13.86 22.66
N LYS A 2 -19.87 -14.53 21.62
CA LYS A 2 -18.78 -13.97 20.80
C LYS A 2 -19.43 -13.00 19.82
N ILE A 3 -19.11 -11.73 19.95
CA ILE A 3 -19.47 -10.74 18.93
C ILE A 3 -18.53 -11.02 17.78
N ASP A 4 -19.05 -11.65 16.73
CA ASP A 4 -18.42 -11.65 15.41
C ASP A 4 -18.24 -10.19 15.00
N ASP A 5 -17.00 -9.70 15.12
CA ASP A 5 -16.61 -8.33 14.83
C ASP A 5 -16.56 -8.19 13.29
N PRO A 6 -17.57 -7.57 12.64
CA PRO A 6 -17.64 -7.57 11.20
C PRO A 6 -16.64 -6.53 10.69
N LYS A 7 -15.52 -7.01 10.14
CA LYS A 7 -14.47 -6.28 9.38
C LYS A 7 -13.18 -5.87 10.12
N ARG A 8 -12.59 -6.74 10.96
CA ARG A 8 -11.12 -6.77 10.99
C ARG A 8 -10.62 -7.60 9.81
N LEU A 9 -10.40 -6.94 8.67
CA LEU A 9 -9.62 -7.53 7.59
C LEU A 9 -8.27 -7.95 8.15
N SER A 10 -7.78 -9.13 7.76
CA SER A 10 -6.42 -9.53 8.08
C SER A 10 -5.43 -8.51 7.52
N VAL A 11 -4.25 -8.38 8.15
CA VAL A 11 -3.17 -7.52 7.63
C VAL A 11 -2.89 -7.84 6.17
N THR A 12 -2.85 -9.12 5.80
CA THR A 12 -2.68 -9.59 4.42
C THR A 12 -3.78 -9.06 3.49
N ALA A 13 -5.05 -9.09 3.90
CA ALA A 13 -6.15 -8.57 3.09
C ALA A 13 -6.06 -7.04 2.92
N LYS A 14 -5.62 -6.32 3.97
CA LYS A 14 -5.38 -4.87 3.87
C LYS A 14 -4.21 -4.56 2.94
N MET A 15 -3.11 -5.32 3.01
CA MET A 15 -1.97 -5.14 2.12
C MET A 15 -2.35 -5.39 0.66
N ALA A 16 -3.17 -6.42 0.39
CA ALA A 16 -3.68 -6.68 -0.95
C ALA A 16 -4.53 -5.52 -1.49
N ASP A 17 -5.49 -5.02 -0.71
CA ASP A 17 -6.32 -3.85 -1.04
C ASP A 17 -5.47 -2.60 -1.32
N ALA A 18 -4.50 -2.32 -0.44
CA ALA A 18 -3.56 -1.22 -0.62
C ALA A 18 -2.70 -1.37 -1.89
N LYS A 19 -2.23 -2.59 -2.18
CA LYS A 19 -1.42 -2.90 -3.36
C LYS A 19 -2.23 -2.72 -4.64
N GLU A 20 -3.48 -3.17 -4.70
CA GLU A 20 -4.37 -2.96 -5.85
C GLU A 20 -4.58 -1.47 -6.14
N LEU A 21 -4.81 -0.67 -5.10
CA LEU A 21 -4.94 0.78 -5.19
C LEU A 21 -3.64 1.47 -5.64
N CYS A 22 -2.49 0.94 -5.23
CA CYS A 22 -1.18 1.40 -5.67
C CYS A 22 -0.98 1.10 -7.16
N LEU A 23 -1.18 -0.15 -7.59
CA LEU A 23 -1.05 -0.61 -8.98
C LEU A 23 -1.92 0.20 -9.94
N ALA A 24 -3.15 0.52 -9.55
CA ALA A 24 -4.06 1.35 -10.35
C ALA A 24 -3.50 2.76 -10.66
N ARG A 25 -2.58 3.25 -9.84
CA ARG A 25 -1.92 4.56 -9.96
C ARG A 25 -0.56 4.52 -10.65
N LEU A 26 0.09 3.35 -10.76
CA LEU A 26 1.40 3.16 -11.39
C LEU A 26 1.34 3.07 -12.93
N ARG A 27 0.41 3.78 -13.58
CA ARG A 27 0.20 3.69 -15.04
C ARG A 27 1.42 4.14 -15.86
N ALA A 28 2.21 5.07 -15.31
CA ALA A 28 3.44 5.56 -15.93
C ALA A 28 4.64 4.60 -15.78
N VAL A 29 4.55 3.62 -14.88
CA VAL A 29 5.62 2.61 -14.67
C VAL A 29 5.44 1.46 -15.69
N PRO A 30 6.54 0.93 -16.28
CA PRO A 30 6.49 -0.25 -17.15
C PRO A 30 5.79 -1.43 -16.48
N ARG A 31 4.95 -2.17 -17.21
CA ARG A 31 4.05 -3.19 -16.65
C ARG A 31 4.81 -4.25 -15.84
N GLU A 32 5.96 -4.67 -16.36
CA GLU A 32 6.86 -5.65 -15.78
C GLU A 32 7.52 -5.20 -14.47
N ARG A 33 7.52 -3.89 -14.16
CA ARG A 33 8.07 -3.33 -12.92
C ARG A 33 6.99 -2.94 -11.90
N ARG A 34 5.72 -2.85 -12.30
CA ARG A 34 4.63 -2.32 -11.45
C ARG A 34 4.46 -3.08 -10.15
N ASP A 35 4.53 -4.40 -10.18
CA ASP A 35 4.38 -5.21 -8.97
C ASP A 35 5.50 -4.95 -7.98
N SER A 36 6.76 -4.96 -8.44
CA SER A 36 7.92 -4.67 -7.59
C SER A 36 7.88 -3.25 -7.02
N VAL A 37 7.44 -2.27 -7.82
CA VAL A 37 7.26 -0.89 -7.34
C VAL A 37 6.15 -0.79 -6.30
N ALA A 38 5.02 -1.46 -6.52
CA ALA A 38 3.93 -1.46 -5.56
C ALA A 38 4.36 -2.11 -4.24
N ASP A 39 5.08 -3.23 -4.29
CA ASP A 39 5.63 -3.89 -3.11
C ASP A 39 6.63 -3.00 -2.36
N ALA A 40 7.53 -2.32 -3.08
CA ALA A 40 8.47 -1.37 -2.48
C ALA A 40 7.74 -0.20 -1.80
N ILE A 41 6.67 0.32 -2.40
CA ILE A 41 5.85 1.38 -1.80
C ILE A 41 5.09 0.85 -0.56
N MET A 42 4.53 -0.37 -0.61
CA MET A 42 3.86 -0.96 0.56
C MET A 42 4.84 -1.16 1.73
N ALA A 43 6.11 -1.46 1.44
CA ALA A 43 7.15 -1.63 2.45
C ALA A 43 7.53 -0.34 3.20
N LEU A 44 7.11 0.84 2.70
CA LEU A 44 7.28 2.11 3.42
C LEU A 44 6.31 2.25 4.61
N ALA A 45 5.29 1.40 4.71
CA ALA A 45 4.35 1.43 5.81
C ALA A 45 4.93 0.83 7.09
N GLU A 46 4.79 1.57 8.19
CA GLU A 46 5.10 1.04 9.51
C GLU A 46 4.13 -0.11 9.86
N PRO A 47 4.58 -1.21 10.51
CA PRO A 47 3.73 -2.33 10.90
C PRO A 47 2.46 -1.92 11.66
N GLU A 48 2.60 -0.95 12.57
CA GLU A 48 1.52 -0.41 13.39
C GLU A 48 0.39 0.22 12.56
N TRP A 49 0.67 0.71 11.35
CA TRP A 49 -0.35 1.31 10.48
C TRP A 49 -1.34 0.24 10.02
N TRP A 50 -0.86 -0.97 9.70
CA TRP A 50 -1.70 -2.09 9.30
C TRP A 50 -2.58 -2.63 10.44
N GLU A 51 -2.10 -2.51 11.68
CA GLU A 51 -2.84 -2.90 12.87
C GLU A 51 -3.91 -1.87 13.23
N ARG A 52 -3.55 -0.59 13.19
CA ARG A 52 -4.41 0.53 13.64
C ARG A 52 -5.47 0.93 12.62
N ARG A 53 -5.20 0.80 11.33
CA ARG A 53 -6.16 1.18 10.27
C ARG A 53 -7.12 0.05 9.94
N GLN A 54 -8.37 0.37 9.66
CA GLN A 54 -9.38 -0.63 9.32
C GLN A 54 -9.27 -1.08 7.85
N LYS A 55 -8.85 -0.20 6.94
CA LYS A 55 -8.78 -0.46 5.50
C LYS A 55 -7.35 -0.35 4.98
N GLY A 56 -7.03 -1.11 3.93
CA GLY A 56 -5.75 -1.01 3.23
C GLY A 56 -5.57 0.34 2.55
N ALA A 57 -6.64 0.83 1.93
CA ALA A 57 -6.70 2.18 1.35
C ALA A 57 -6.20 3.28 2.29
N ASP A 58 -6.58 3.24 3.57
CA ASP A 58 -6.18 4.27 4.55
C ASP A 58 -4.67 4.21 4.83
N VAL A 59 -4.08 3.01 4.84
CA VAL A 59 -2.63 2.83 4.99
C VAL A 59 -1.92 3.35 3.75
N PHE A 60 -2.42 3.03 2.55
CA PHE A 60 -1.82 3.54 1.31
C PHE A 60 -1.84 5.07 1.24
N LEU A 61 -2.94 5.71 1.62
CA LEU A 61 -3.02 7.18 1.68
C LEU A 61 -2.03 7.74 2.69
N LEU A 62 -1.87 7.08 3.84
CA LEU A 62 -0.90 7.49 4.86
C LEU A 62 0.56 7.37 4.38
N ILE A 63 0.89 6.33 3.60
CA ILE A 63 2.19 6.21 2.93
C ILE A 63 2.39 7.41 1.99
N LEU A 64 1.40 7.76 1.17
CA LEU A 64 1.51 8.89 0.24
C LEU A 64 1.62 10.25 0.94
N GLU A 65 1.11 10.36 2.16
CA GLU A 65 1.19 11.57 2.97
C GLU A 65 2.55 11.69 3.67
N LEU A 66 2.96 10.64 4.40
CA LEU A 66 4.13 10.68 5.28
C LEU A 66 5.44 10.26 4.60
N ARG A 67 5.36 9.46 3.53
CA ARG A 67 6.52 8.90 2.81
C ARG A 67 6.47 9.26 1.32
N LYS A 68 5.92 10.45 1.01
CA LYS A 68 5.72 10.93 -0.37
C LYS A 68 7.01 10.97 -1.16
N SER A 69 8.08 11.50 -0.58
CA SER A 69 9.39 11.64 -1.20
C SER A 69 9.96 10.28 -1.63
N GLU A 70 9.92 9.32 -0.73
CA GLU A 70 10.42 7.96 -0.90
C GLU A 70 9.59 7.23 -1.96
N ALA A 71 8.26 7.32 -1.88
CA ALA A 71 7.36 6.75 -2.89
C ALA A 71 7.63 7.33 -4.29
N LEU A 72 7.83 8.64 -4.41
CA LEU A 72 8.16 9.28 -5.68
C LEU A 72 9.54 8.86 -6.20
N GLN A 73 10.53 8.70 -5.32
CA GLN A 73 11.86 8.21 -5.69
C GLN A 73 11.78 6.79 -6.27
N ILE A 74 11.07 5.87 -5.60
CA ILE A 74 10.87 4.50 -6.08
C ILE A 74 10.23 4.51 -7.48
N ILE A 75 9.20 5.33 -7.68
CA ILE A 75 8.53 5.45 -8.98
C ILE A 75 9.51 5.97 -10.04
N GLN A 76 10.28 7.03 -9.73
CA GLN A 76 11.23 7.63 -10.66
C GLN A 76 12.32 6.65 -11.08
N GLU A 77 12.90 5.92 -10.13
CA GLU A 77 13.92 4.90 -10.39
C GLU A 77 13.38 3.79 -11.31
N ALA A 78 12.11 3.40 -11.14
CA ALA A 78 11.50 2.38 -11.97
C ALA A 78 11.10 2.86 -13.37
N THR A 79 10.89 4.17 -13.56
CA THR A 79 10.59 4.79 -14.87
C THR A 79 11.82 5.13 -15.71
N LYS A 80 13.02 5.07 -15.12
CA LYS A 80 14.30 5.18 -15.84
C LYS A 80 14.67 3.86 -16.49
#